data_AF-A0A1Q2L473-F1
#
_entry.id   AF-A0A1Q2L473-F1
#
_cell.length_a   1.000
_cell.length_b   1.000
_cell.length_c   1.000
_cell.angle_alpha   90.00
_cell.angle_beta   90.00
_cell.angle_gamma   90.00
#
_symmetry.space_group_name_H-M   'P 1'
#
loop_
_entity.id
_entity.type
_entity.pdbx_description
1 polymer ?
#
loop_
_entity_poly.entity_id
_entity_poly.type
_entity_poly.pdbx_seq_one_letter_code
_entity_poly.pdbx_strand_id
1 'polypeptide(L)'
;MAEALGVPLDTLEAWERGKKVLVAPDLARIADYFNVSTDFLLDRRKEDMEFHLQNPYSLAGYIFHLDHQRVEKEEMADMVSYIQARRRIKQFLGE
;
A
#
# COMPACT_ATOMS: atom_id res chain seq x y z
N MET A 1 6.69 -22.12 -4.53
CA MET A 1 7.34 -20.95 -3.89
C MET A 1 8.71 -21.31 -3.32
N ALA A 2 8.82 -22.30 -2.42
CA ALA A 2 10.12 -22.73 -1.88
C ALA A 2 11.16 -23.05 -2.97
N GLU A 3 10.77 -23.81 -3.99
CA GLU A 3 11.63 -24.12 -5.15
C GLU A 3 12.05 -22.88 -5.94
N ALA A 4 11.12 -21.95 -6.18
CA ALA A 4 11.39 -20.71 -6.91
C ALA A 4 12.33 -19.77 -6.14
N LEU A 5 12.25 -19.80 -4.80
CA LEU A 5 13.17 -19.06 -3.92
C LEU A 5 14.48 -19.81 -3.69
N GLY A 6 14.60 -21.06 -4.10
CA GLY A 6 15.78 -21.90 -3.88
C GLY A 6 16.02 -22.24 -2.42
N VAL A 7 14.96 -22.38 -1.62
CA VAL A 7 15.05 -22.66 -0.18
C VAL A 7 14.31 -23.95 0.19
N PRO A 8 14.75 -24.68 1.24
CA PRO A 8 14.01 -25.83 1.74
C PRO A 8 12.60 -25.45 2.19
N LEU A 9 11.64 -26.35 1.98
CA LEU A 9 10.25 -26.14 2.37
C LEU A 9 10.12 -25.80 3.86
N ASP A 10 10.83 -26.54 4.73
CA ASP A 10 10.84 -26.31 6.17
C ASP A 10 11.32 -24.88 6.54
N THR A 11 12.24 -24.32 5.75
CA THR A 11 12.73 -22.95 5.96
C THR A 11 11.66 -21.93 5.59
N LEU A 12 10.95 -22.14 4.47
CA LEU A 12 9.83 -21.29 4.07
C LEU A 12 8.71 -21.36 5.12
N GLU A 13 8.34 -22.56 5.58
CA GLU A 13 7.32 -22.72 6.62
C GLU A 13 7.71 -22.04 7.94
N ALA A 14 9.00 -22.08 8.31
CA ALA A 14 9.50 -21.41 9.50
C ALA A 14 9.43 -19.89 9.37
N TRP A 15 9.66 -19.35 8.18
CA TRP A 15 9.49 -17.92 7.88
C TRP A 15 8.02 -17.49 7.94
N GLU A 16 7.13 -18.22 7.28
CA GLU A 16 5.69 -17.94 7.27
C GLU A 16 5.06 -17.98 8.67
N ARG A 17 5.54 -18.90 9.52
CA ARG A 17 5.08 -19.03 10.91
C ARG A 17 5.80 -18.09 11.88
N GLY A 18 6.72 -17.24 11.41
CA GLY A 18 7.49 -16.31 12.24
C GLY A 18 8.45 -17.00 13.23
N LYS A 19 8.77 -18.29 13.03
CA LYS A 19 9.64 -19.09 13.90
C LYS A 19 11.12 -18.84 13.64
N LYS A 20 11.47 -18.28 12.46
CA LYS A 20 12.84 -17.98 12.05
C LYS A 20 12.92 -16.57 11.50
N VAL A 21 13.91 -15.80 11.95
CA VAL A 21 14.19 -14.45 11.46
C VAL A 21 14.77 -14.54 10.03
N LEU A 22 14.17 -13.78 9.10
CA LEU A 22 14.71 -13.59 7.76
C LEU A 22 15.91 -12.64 7.80
N VAL A 23 16.97 -13.00 7.08
CA VAL A 23 18.10 -12.10 6.85
C VAL A 23 17.87 -11.26 5.59
N ALA A 24 18.55 -10.11 5.50
CA ALA A 24 18.34 -9.15 4.40
C ALA A 24 18.46 -9.75 2.98
N PRO A 25 19.41 -10.66 2.68
CA PRO A 25 19.49 -11.28 1.35
C PRO A 25 18.27 -12.13 0.99
N ASP A 26 17.73 -12.89 1.93
CA ASP A 26 16.55 -13.73 1.70
C ASP A 26 15.30 -12.87 1.52
N LEU A 27 15.19 -11.79 2.29
CA LEU A 27 14.12 -10.81 2.15
C LEU A 27 14.13 -10.15 0.76
N ALA A 28 15.31 -9.78 0.24
CA ALA A 28 15.46 -9.22 -1.09
C ALA A 28 15.02 -10.21 -2.17
N ARG A 29 15.40 -11.49 -2.06
CA ARG A 29 14.97 -12.53 -3.02
C ARG A 29 13.46 -12.73 -3.05
N ILE A 30 12.80 -12.65 -1.88
CA ILE A 30 11.34 -12.73 -1.79
C ILE A 30 10.71 -11.49 -2.44
N ALA A 31 11.29 -10.31 -2.21
CA ALA A 31 10.82 -9.06 -2.80
C ALA A 31 10.90 -9.10 -4.33
N ASP A 32 12.05 -9.55 -4.87
CA ASP A 32 12.26 -9.74 -6.31
C ASP A 32 11.27 -10.76 -6.91
N TYR A 33 11.02 -11.88 -6.21
CA TYR A 33 10.08 -12.91 -6.65
C TYR A 33 8.65 -12.39 -6.80
N PHE A 34 8.20 -11.54 -5.88
CA PHE A 34 6.88 -10.90 -5.93
C PHE A 34 6.85 -9.58 -6.72
N ASN A 35 8.00 -9.12 -7.21
CA ASN A 35 8.18 -7.81 -7.85
C ASN A 35 7.65 -6.64 -6.98
N VAL A 36 8.02 -6.67 -5.69
CA VAL A 36 7.69 -5.64 -4.68
C VAL A 36 8.97 -5.13 -4.01
N SER A 37 8.90 -4.05 -3.23
CA SER A 37 10.04 -3.62 -2.42
C SER A 37 10.17 -4.45 -1.13
N THR A 38 11.37 -4.50 -0.55
CA THR A 38 11.57 -5.11 0.78
C THR A 38 10.75 -4.38 1.85
N ASP A 39 10.54 -3.07 1.70
CA ASP A 39 9.73 -2.27 2.62
C ASP A 39 8.26 -2.66 2.58
N PHE A 40 7.74 -3.07 1.41
CA PHE A 40 6.40 -3.61 1.28
C PHE A 40 6.24 -4.92 2.08
N LEU A 41 7.22 -5.82 2.03
CA LEU A 41 7.18 -7.08 2.77
C LEU A 41 7.28 -6.90 4.28
N LEU A 42 8.00 -5.87 4.73
CA LEU A 42 8.19 -5.61 6.15
C LEU A 42 6.99 -4.89 6.78
N ASP A 43 6.13 -4.29 5.96
CA ASP A 43 4.88 -3.60 6.31
C ASP A 43 4.94 -2.84 7.66
N ARG A 44 6.05 -2.14 7.90
CA ARG A 44 6.29 -1.38 9.15
C ARG A 44 5.49 -0.08 9.20
N ARG A 45 4.57 0.12 8.25
CA ARG A 45 3.82 1.35 8.08
C ARG A 45 2.34 1.09 8.36
N LYS A 46 1.91 1.40 9.58
CA LYS A 46 0.61 2.07 9.73
C LYS A 46 0.86 3.56 9.54
N GLU A 47 1.06 3.97 8.29
CA GLU A 47 1.03 5.38 7.97
C GLU A 47 -0.41 5.73 7.62
N ASP A 48 -1.07 6.47 8.51
CA ASP A 48 -2.19 7.31 8.12
C ASP A 48 -1.64 8.30 7.08
N MET A 49 -1.70 7.93 5.81
CA MET A 49 -1.27 8.81 4.72
C MET A 49 -2.29 9.94 4.58
N GLU A 50 -1.95 11.11 5.11
CA GLU A 50 -2.71 12.33 4.90
C GLU A 50 -2.37 12.93 3.53
N PHE A 51 -3.22 12.66 2.54
CA PHE A 51 -3.13 13.33 1.25
C PHE A 51 -3.87 14.65 1.29
N HIS A 52 -3.14 15.74 1.06
CA HIS A 52 -3.72 17.06 0.83
C HIS A 52 -4.22 17.15 -0.61
N LEU A 53 -5.33 16.50 -0.92
CA LEU A 53 -5.86 16.38 -2.30
C LEU A 53 -6.18 17.74 -2.98
N GLN A 54 -6.25 18.84 -2.22
CA GLN A 54 -6.37 20.20 -2.75
C GLN A 54 -5.03 20.82 -3.20
N ASN A 55 -3.90 20.24 -2.79
CA ASN A 55 -2.57 20.63 -3.21
C ASN A 55 -2.13 19.75 -4.39
N PRO A 56 -2.01 20.30 -5.62
CA PRO A 56 -1.63 19.53 -6.80
C PRO A 56 -0.21 18.95 -6.73
N TYR A 57 0.64 19.45 -5.82
CA TYR A 57 1.98 18.93 -5.58
C TYR A 57 2.02 17.78 -4.57
N SER A 58 0.97 17.59 -3.76
CA SER A 58 0.93 16.52 -2.74
C SER A 58 0.88 15.11 -3.35
N LEU A 59 0.43 15.02 -4.60
CA LEU A 59 0.38 13.78 -5.37
C LEU A 59 1.44 13.75 -6.48
N ALA A 60 2.35 14.73 -6.53
CA ALA A 60 3.40 14.73 -7.53
C ALA A 60 4.28 13.49 -7.35
N GLY A 61 4.18 12.55 -8.29
CA GLY A 61 4.88 11.26 -8.25
C GLY A 61 3.99 10.04 -8.01
N TYR A 62 2.70 10.23 -7.70
CA TYR A 62 1.75 9.14 -7.51
C TYR A 62 0.74 9.08 -8.68
N ILE A 63 0.49 7.87 -9.19
CA ILE A 63 -0.59 7.60 -10.13
C ILE A 63 -1.71 6.93 -9.36
N PHE A 64 -2.86 7.56 -9.30
CA PHE A 64 -4.02 7.03 -8.58
C PHE A 64 -4.87 6.18 -9.53
N HIS A 65 -5.18 4.96 -9.12
CA HIS A 65 -6.07 4.05 -9.86
C HIS A 65 -7.30 3.72 -9.00
N LEU A 66 -8.48 3.82 -9.60
CA LEU A 66 -9.74 3.37 -9.03
C LEU A 66 -10.33 2.31 -9.97
N ASP A 67 -10.64 1.12 -9.45
CA ASP A 67 -11.16 -0.01 -10.25
C ASP A 67 -10.35 -0.31 -11.52
N HIS A 68 -9.01 -0.24 -11.41
CA HIS A 68 -8.04 -0.41 -12.48
C HIS A 68 -8.01 0.73 -13.52
N GLN A 69 -8.82 1.76 -13.38
CA GLN A 69 -8.79 2.96 -14.22
C GLN A 69 -7.97 4.05 -13.54
N ARG A 70 -7.13 4.74 -14.32
CA ARG A 70 -6.40 5.92 -13.83
C ARG A 70 -7.42 7.01 -13.53
N VAL A 71 -7.31 7.63 -12.37
CA VAL A 71 -8.16 8.76 -12.01
C VAL A 71 -7.56 10.05 -12.55
N GLU A 72 -8.34 10.77 -13.34
CA GLU A 72 -7.94 12.04 -13.91
C GLU A 72 -8.08 13.19 -12.89
N LYS A 73 -7.46 14.33 -13.18
CA LYS A 73 -7.43 15.47 -12.27
C LYS A 73 -8.83 15.99 -11.90
N GLU A 74 -9.76 15.97 -12.86
CA GLU A 74 -11.14 16.42 -12.65
C GLU A 74 -11.91 15.44 -11.75
N GLU A 75 -11.79 14.14 -11.99
CA GLU A 75 -12.41 13.10 -11.17
C GLU A 75 -11.89 13.14 -9.73
N MET A 76 -10.59 13.38 -9.54
CA MET A 76 -10.00 13.62 -8.21
C MET A 76 -10.65 14.82 -7.52
N ALA A 77 -10.86 15.94 -8.22
CA ALA A 77 -11.49 17.13 -7.66
C ALA A 77 -12.95 16.86 -7.25
N ASP A 78 -13.68 16.08 -8.04
CA ASP A 78 -15.05 15.67 -7.74
C ASP A 78 -15.12 14.77 -6.51
N MET A 79 -14.22 13.78 -6.41
CA MET A 79 -14.10 12.90 -5.25
C MET A 79 -13.84 13.69 -3.96
N VAL A 80 -12.90 14.64 -3.99
CA VAL A 80 -12.57 15.50 -2.84
C VAL A 80 -13.79 16.32 -2.42
N SER A 81 -14.44 16.95 -3.39
CA SER A 81 -15.63 17.78 -3.17
C SER A 81 -16.75 16.96 -2.51
N TYR A 82 -17.01 15.75 -3.03
CA TYR A 82 -18.01 14.85 -2.48
C TYR A 82 -17.69 14.43 -1.04
N ILE A 83 -16.44 14.00 -0.77
CA ILE A 83 -16.02 13.58 0.58
C ILE A 83 -16.18 14.72 1.58
N GLN A 84 -15.79 15.95 1.20
CA GLN A 84 -15.91 17.12 2.07
C GLN A 84 -17.38 17.47 2.36
N ALA A 85 -18.23 17.48 1.34
CA ALA A 85 -19.65 17.74 1.51
C ALA A 85 -20.31 16.68 2.40
N ARG A 86 -20.03 15.40 2.16
CA ARG A 86 -20.57 14.28 2.95
C ARG A 86 -20.13 14.36 4.42
N ARG A 87 -18.87 14.74 4.70
CA ARG A 87 -18.37 14.93 6.07
C ARG A 87 -19.07 16.09 6.79
N ARG A 88 -19.31 17.21 6.10
CA ARG A 88 -20.07 18.34 6.66
C ARG A 88 -21.50 17.96 7.00
N ILE A 89 -22.17 17.19 6.14
CA ILE A 89 -23.54 16.71 6.38
C ILE A 89 -23.57 15.78 7.60
N LYS A 90 -22.65 14.81 7.71
CA LYS A 90 -22.56 13.94 8.89
C LYS A 90 -22.35 14.73 10.18
N GLN A 91 -21.42 15.70 10.18
CA GLN A 91 -21.19 16.57 11.33
C GLN A 91 -22.44 17.39 11.70
N PHE A 92 -23.21 17.85 10.71
CA PHE A 92 -24.46 18.57 10.95
C PHE A 92 -25.56 17.66 11.53
N LEU A 93 -25.61 16.39 11.13
CA LEU A 93 -26.60 15.41 11.58
C LEU A 93 -26.26 14.75 12.93
N GLY A 94 -25.05 14.95 13.45
CA GLY A 94 -24.63 14.43 14.75
C GLY A 94 -24.35 12.91 14.77
N GLU A 95 -24.07 12.31 13.61
CA GLU A 95 -23.68 10.90 13.44
C GLU A 95 -22.17 10.68 13.42
#